data_AF-A0A1G3ZPV1-F1
#
_entry.id   AF-A0A1G3ZPV1-F1
#
_cell.length_a   1.000
_cell.length_b   1.000
_cell.length_c   1.000
_cell.angle_alpha   90.00
_cell.angle_beta   90.00
_cell.angle_gamma   90.00
#
_symmetry.space_group_name_H-M   'P 1'
#
loop_
_entity.id
_entity.type
_entity.pdbx_description
1 polymer ?
#
loop_
_entity_poly.entity_id
_entity_poly.type
_entity_poly.pdbx_seq_one_letter_code
_entity_poly.pdbx_strand_id
1 'polypeptide(L)'
;MPQKYFISAYTASQVLHTWDDISETAYFQALKADPRVIGIELPYLADRKIYPMEWLKKNIPDHWSLNLSLNWGRSAIETYSVDGPLQHVRQALAHRLLRGFVFSGCTADPESLYGAWKDRHAPPRSLCSESLLGEKEIEGVFNLIQSEELYLGIKVSNRFLPFDIKQSIALNLETIDNCQPHRNRQKE
;
A
#
# COMPACT_ATOMS: atom_id res chain seq x y z
N MET A 1 14.02 19.43 -18.56
CA MET A 1 12.85 19.38 -17.64
C MET A 1 13.37 19.03 -16.26
N PRO A 2 12.88 19.67 -15.18
CA PRO A 2 13.25 19.26 -13.83
C PRO A 2 12.78 17.83 -13.55
N GLN A 3 13.56 17.09 -12.75
CA GLN A 3 13.18 15.76 -12.28
C GLN A 3 11.87 15.85 -11.49
N LYS A 4 10.98 14.88 -11.70
CA LYS A 4 9.69 14.76 -11.01
C LYS A 4 9.77 13.70 -9.91
N TYR A 5 9.03 13.91 -8.83
CA TYR A 5 9.09 13.13 -7.60
C TYR A 5 7.70 12.76 -7.09
N PHE A 6 7.62 11.56 -6.56
CA PHE A 6 6.52 11.05 -5.77
C PHE A 6 6.97 10.97 -4.30
N ILE A 7 6.17 11.48 -3.37
CA ILE A 7 6.60 11.69 -1.97
C ILE A 7 5.83 10.77 -1.01
N SER A 8 6.54 10.02 -0.16
CA SER A 8 5.91 9.36 1.00
C SER A 8 5.61 10.39 2.10
N ALA A 9 4.54 11.16 1.90
CA ALA A 9 4.29 12.41 2.63
C ALA A 9 4.05 12.18 4.13
N TYR A 10 3.37 11.09 4.49
CA TYR A 10 3.03 10.80 5.88
C TYR A 10 4.26 10.63 6.78
N THR A 11 5.39 10.16 6.22
CA THR A 11 6.63 9.93 7.00
C THR A 11 7.29 11.23 7.47
N ALA A 12 7.02 12.34 6.78
CA ALA A 12 7.53 13.67 7.10
C ALA A 12 6.46 14.57 7.72
N SER A 13 5.24 14.06 7.89
CA SER A 13 4.10 14.79 8.41
C SER A 13 4.03 14.71 9.95
N GLN A 14 3.45 15.75 10.55
CA GLN A 14 3.18 15.79 12.00
C GLN A 14 2.12 14.76 12.42
N VAL A 15 1.42 14.16 11.46
CA VAL A 15 0.36 13.17 11.68
C VAL A 15 0.81 11.93 12.44
N LEU A 16 2.11 11.64 12.42
CA LEU A 16 2.70 10.57 13.23
C LEU A 16 2.63 10.83 14.73
N HIS A 17 2.40 12.09 15.13
CA HIS A 17 2.26 12.52 16.52
C HIS A 17 0.84 12.94 16.85
N THR A 18 0.22 13.80 16.02
CA THR A 18 -1.15 14.28 16.23
C THR A 18 -1.81 14.67 14.91
N TRP A 19 -3.12 14.45 14.80
CA TRP A 19 -3.90 15.00 13.69
C TRP A 19 -4.20 16.48 13.94
N ASP A 20 -3.89 17.33 12.95
CA ASP A 20 -4.26 18.75 12.89
C ASP A 20 -4.56 19.11 11.43
N ASP A 21 -5.81 19.42 11.11
CA ASP A 21 -6.24 19.62 9.73
C ASP A 21 -5.67 20.89 9.11
N ILE A 22 -5.44 21.94 9.91
CA ILE A 22 -4.84 23.20 9.47
C ILE A 22 -3.40 22.98 9.01
N SER A 23 -2.57 22.38 9.87
CA SER A 23 -1.15 22.13 9.56
C SER A 23 -0.99 21.16 8.38
N GLU A 24 -1.80 20.11 8.33
CA GLU A 24 -1.77 19.17 7.20
C GLU A 24 -2.25 19.83 5.89
N THR A 25 -3.19 20.77 5.96
CA THR A 25 -3.65 21.51 4.77
C THR A 25 -2.51 22.39 4.25
N ALA A 26 -1.81 23.09 5.15
CA ALA A 26 -0.65 23.92 4.77
C ALA A 26 0.47 23.06 4.16
N TYR A 27 0.73 21.88 4.73
CA TYR A 27 1.71 20.93 4.21
C TYR A 27 1.35 20.47 2.79
N PHE A 28 0.11 20.04 2.54
CA PHE A 28 -0.33 19.58 1.22
C PHE A 28 -0.38 20.73 0.19
N GLN A 29 -0.75 21.94 0.60
CA GLN A 29 -0.69 23.14 -0.25
C GLN A 29 0.73 23.42 -0.71
N ALA A 30 1.72 23.32 0.18
CA ALA A 30 3.13 23.50 -0.18
C ALA A 30 3.60 22.43 -1.17
N LEU A 31 3.24 21.15 -0.96
CA LEU A 31 3.56 20.08 -1.90
C LEU A 31 2.90 20.28 -3.27
N LYS A 32 1.63 20.72 -3.29
CA LYS A 32 0.87 21.01 -4.51
C LYS A 32 1.47 22.14 -5.33
N ALA A 33 2.07 23.15 -4.68
CA ALA A 33 2.65 24.31 -5.34
C ALA A 33 4.01 24.02 -6.00
N ASP A 34 4.70 22.93 -5.61
CA ASP A 34 6.00 22.58 -6.17
C ASP A 34 5.84 21.77 -7.47
N PRO A 35 6.26 22.29 -8.64
CA PRO A 35 6.06 21.63 -9.93
C PRO A 35 6.86 20.33 -10.10
N ARG A 36 7.76 20.01 -9.16
CA ARG A 36 8.50 18.75 -9.14
C ARG A 36 7.69 17.63 -8.50
N VAL A 37 6.65 17.92 -7.71
CA VAL A 37 5.82 16.92 -7.03
C VAL A 37 4.69 16.47 -7.94
N ILE A 38 4.59 15.16 -8.16
CA ILE A 38 3.57 14.55 -9.03
C ILE A 38 2.63 13.60 -8.30
N GLY A 39 2.74 13.51 -6.98
CA GLY A 39 1.92 12.61 -6.19
C GLY A 39 2.47 12.33 -4.81
N ILE A 40 1.65 11.68 -4.00
CA ILE A 40 1.99 11.28 -2.64
C ILE A 40 1.60 9.84 -2.32
N GLU A 41 2.40 9.19 -1.49
CA GLU A 41 2.03 7.96 -0.80
C GLU A 41 1.56 8.31 0.61
N LEU A 42 0.41 7.77 0.99
CA LEU A 42 -0.14 7.87 2.32
C LEU A 42 -0.60 6.48 2.76
N PRO A 43 -0.39 6.09 4.03
CA PRO A 43 -1.10 4.98 4.62
C PRO A 43 -2.58 5.39 4.67
N TYR A 44 -3.43 4.45 4.33
CA TYR A 44 -4.84 4.68 4.46
C TYR A 44 -5.27 4.40 5.89
N LEU A 45 -5.71 5.46 6.58
CA LEU A 45 -5.92 5.51 8.02
C LEU A 45 -7.31 6.06 8.39
N ALA A 46 -8.34 5.74 7.59
CA ALA A 46 -9.67 6.33 7.78
C ALA A 46 -10.24 6.11 9.19
N ASP A 47 -10.00 4.94 9.77
CA ASP A 47 -10.51 4.60 11.10
C ASP A 47 -9.79 5.32 12.24
N ARG A 48 -8.58 5.84 11.99
CA ARG A 48 -7.82 6.62 12.98
C ARG A 48 -8.21 8.10 13.02
N LYS A 49 -9.21 8.52 12.21
CA LYS A 49 -9.59 9.92 12.00
C LYS A 49 -8.44 10.80 11.48
N ILE A 50 -7.41 10.15 10.95
CA ILE A 50 -6.27 10.77 10.27
C ILE A 50 -6.56 10.70 8.78
N TYR A 51 -6.33 11.80 8.07
CA TYR A 51 -6.65 11.94 6.65
C TYR A 51 -8.09 11.49 6.30
N PRO A 52 -9.13 12.14 6.86
CA PRO A 52 -10.51 11.85 6.48
C PRO A 52 -10.69 11.93 4.97
N MET A 53 -11.53 11.06 4.41
CA MET A 53 -11.60 10.93 2.95
C MET A 53 -12.05 12.20 2.23
N GLU A 54 -13.04 12.90 2.79
CA GLU A 54 -13.48 14.19 2.26
C GLU A 54 -12.37 15.24 2.32
N TRP A 55 -11.52 15.17 3.35
CA TRP A 55 -10.35 16.02 3.46
C TRP A 55 -9.30 15.67 2.39
N LEU A 56 -9.01 14.38 2.17
CA LEU A 56 -8.08 13.94 1.13
C LEU A 56 -8.57 14.36 -0.26
N LYS A 57 -9.85 14.14 -0.55
CA LYS A 57 -10.48 14.53 -1.82
C LYS A 57 -10.40 16.04 -2.06
N LYS A 58 -10.49 16.85 -1.01
CA LYS A 58 -10.36 18.31 -1.10
C LYS A 58 -8.90 18.76 -1.31
N ASN A 59 -7.93 18.03 -0.76
CA ASN A 59 -6.54 18.48 -0.69
C ASN A 59 -5.60 17.83 -1.71
N ILE A 60 -5.95 16.67 -2.26
CA ILE A 60 -5.23 16.05 -3.37
C ILE A 60 -5.62 16.76 -4.68
N PRO A 61 -4.66 17.33 -5.43
CA PRO A 61 -4.96 17.98 -6.69
C PRO A 61 -5.16 16.98 -7.84
N ASP A 62 -6.08 17.29 -8.76
CA ASP A 62 -6.39 16.43 -9.92
C ASP A 62 -5.23 16.25 -10.92
N HIS A 63 -4.21 17.13 -10.88
CA HIS A 63 -3.08 17.09 -11.81
C HIS A 63 -1.94 16.15 -11.37
N TRP A 64 -2.03 15.55 -10.18
CA TRP A 64 -1.05 14.55 -9.74
C TRP A 64 -1.26 13.23 -10.47
N SER A 65 -0.15 12.62 -10.88
CA SER A 65 -0.13 11.34 -11.59
C SER A 65 -0.32 10.16 -10.63
N LEU A 66 -0.03 10.33 -9.34
CA LEU A 66 -0.26 9.32 -8.30
C LEU A 66 -0.88 9.96 -7.05
N ASN A 67 -2.21 9.83 -6.92
CA ASN A 67 -2.98 10.50 -5.87
C ASN A 67 -2.90 9.79 -4.51
N LEU A 68 -3.18 8.48 -4.51
CA LEU A 68 -3.12 7.64 -3.33
C LEU A 68 -2.69 6.23 -3.74
N SER A 69 -1.66 5.72 -3.07
CA SER A 69 -1.26 4.32 -3.15
C SER A 69 -1.55 3.62 -1.83
N LEU A 70 -2.26 2.50 -1.87
CA LEU A 70 -2.51 1.67 -0.69
C LEU A 70 -1.46 0.57 -0.57
N ASN A 71 -1.12 0.18 0.65
CA ASN A 71 -0.33 -1.02 0.92
C ASN A 71 -1.22 -2.05 1.60
N TRP A 72 -1.21 -3.30 1.14
CA TRP A 72 -2.02 -4.38 1.74
C TRP A 72 -1.67 -4.57 3.23
N GLY A 73 -0.38 -4.74 3.54
CA GLY A 73 0.08 -5.09 4.90
C GLY A 73 -0.17 -3.98 5.88
N ARG A 74 0.10 -2.73 5.49
CA ARG A 74 -0.26 -1.56 6.28
C ARG A 74 -1.76 -1.55 6.55
N SER A 75 -2.59 -1.73 5.53
CA SER A 75 -4.05 -1.73 5.71
C SER A 75 -4.51 -2.81 6.70
N ALA A 76 -3.95 -4.01 6.60
CA ALA A 76 -4.26 -5.09 7.54
C ALA A 76 -3.80 -4.80 8.97
N ILE A 77 -2.61 -4.20 9.15
CA ILE A 77 -2.06 -3.82 10.45
C ILE A 77 -2.92 -2.75 11.12
N GLU A 78 -3.34 -1.74 10.37
CA GLU A 78 -4.08 -0.59 10.90
C GLU A 78 -5.47 -0.98 11.40
N THR A 79 -6.11 -1.96 10.74
CA THR A 79 -7.41 -2.51 11.14
C THR A 79 -7.30 -3.77 11.99
N TYR A 80 -6.08 -4.28 12.22
CA TYR A 80 -5.83 -5.58 12.86
C TYR A 80 -6.65 -6.73 12.23
N SER A 81 -6.78 -6.74 10.90
CA SER A 81 -7.66 -7.66 10.17
C SER A 81 -7.23 -7.88 8.72
N VAL A 82 -7.40 -9.10 8.23
CA VAL A 82 -7.19 -9.45 6.81
C VAL A 82 -8.21 -8.81 5.86
N ASP A 83 -9.34 -8.34 6.38
CA ASP A 83 -10.38 -7.65 5.61
C ASP A 83 -10.12 -6.14 5.45
N GLY A 84 -9.26 -5.56 6.30
CA GLY A 84 -8.89 -4.14 6.27
C GLY A 84 -8.46 -3.62 4.90
N PRO A 85 -7.58 -4.33 4.17
CA PRO A 85 -7.20 -3.97 2.80
C PRO A 85 -8.40 -3.79 1.87
N LEU A 86 -9.39 -4.67 1.93
CA LEU A 86 -10.59 -4.56 1.08
C LEU A 86 -11.47 -3.39 1.50
N GLN A 87 -11.60 -3.13 2.80
CA GLN A 87 -12.33 -1.97 3.31
C GLN A 87 -11.71 -0.67 2.80
N HIS A 88 -10.39 -0.54 2.93
CA HIS A 88 -9.63 0.62 2.48
C HIS A 88 -9.70 0.82 0.96
N VAL A 89 -9.60 -0.25 0.17
CA VAL A 89 -9.76 -0.20 -1.29
C VAL A 89 -11.14 0.31 -1.66
N ARG A 90 -12.22 -0.26 -1.09
CA ARG A 90 -13.60 0.17 -1.39
C ARG A 90 -13.81 1.64 -1.09
N GLN A 91 -13.29 2.11 0.05
CA GLN A 91 -13.39 3.51 0.41
C GLN A 91 -12.61 4.37 -0.60
N ALA A 92 -11.35 4.07 -0.88
CA ALA A 92 -10.54 4.85 -1.83
C ALA A 92 -11.15 4.91 -3.25
N LEU A 93 -11.77 3.81 -3.70
CA LEU A 93 -12.53 3.74 -4.96
C LEU A 93 -13.77 4.63 -4.93
N ALA A 94 -14.58 4.57 -3.87
CA ALA A 94 -15.80 5.37 -3.74
C ALA A 94 -15.53 6.89 -3.84
N HIS A 95 -14.32 7.33 -3.46
CA HIS A 95 -13.91 8.73 -3.55
C HIS A 95 -13.00 9.03 -4.76
N ARG A 96 -12.76 8.05 -5.64
CA ARG A 96 -11.94 8.15 -6.87
C ARG A 96 -10.48 8.54 -6.64
N LEU A 97 -9.93 8.18 -5.47
CA LEU A 97 -8.57 8.55 -5.07
C LEU A 97 -7.53 7.47 -5.38
N LEU A 98 -7.93 6.21 -5.52
CA LEU A 98 -7.00 5.10 -5.72
C LEU A 98 -6.27 5.24 -7.06
N ARG A 99 -4.93 5.29 -7.03
CA ARG A 99 -4.06 5.31 -8.23
C ARG A 99 -2.93 4.30 -8.16
N GLY A 100 -2.67 3.73 -6.99
CA GLY A 100 -1.73 2.63 -6.83
C GLY A 100 -2.13 1.64 -5.75
N PHE A 101 -1.63 0.42 -5.87
CA PHE A 101 -1.80 -0.61 -4.85
C PHE A 101 -0.53 -1.45 -4.75
N VAL A 102 -0.02 -1.61 -3.53
CA VAL A 102 1.21 -2.34 -3.23
C VAL A 102 0.90 -3.58 -2.42
N PHE A 103 1.17 -4.74 -2.99
CA PHE A 103 1.13 -6.01 -2.26
C PHE A 103 2.32 -6.09 -1.31
N SER A 104 2.01 -6.13 -0.02
CA SER A 104 2.98 -6.27 1.07
C SER A 104 2.29 -7.06 2.18
N GLY A 105 2.81 -8.20 2.60
CA GLY A 105 2.16 -9.02 3.63
C GLY A 105 2.50 -8.57 5.05
N CYS A 106 1.75 -9.11 6.01
CA CYS A 106 2.07 -9.09 7.44
C CYS A 106 1.73 -10.46 8.04
N THR A 107 2.12 -10.71 9.28
CA THR A 107 1.79 -11.93 10.02
C THR A 107 1.01 -11.58 11.29
N ALA A 108 0.30 -12.56 11.85
CA ALA A 108 -0.32 -12.43 13.18
C ALA A 108 0.51 -13.12 14.29
N ASP A 109 1.58 -13.84 13.91
CA ASP A 109 2.40 -14.64 14.82
C ASP A 109 3.57 -13.79 15.39
N PRO A 110 3.67 -13.64 16.72
CA PRO A 110 4.77 -12.92 17.35
C PRO A 110 6.15 -13.60 17.15
N GLU A 111 6.18 -14.92 16.97
CA GLU A 111 7.41 -15.71 16.79
C GLU A 111 7.91 -15.71 15.33
N SER A 112 7.05 -15.31 14.39
CA SER A 112 7.45 -15.13 13.01
C SER A 112 8.60 -14.13 12.90
N LEU A 113 9.52 -14.35 11.94
CA LEU A 113 10.58 -13.39 11.61
C LEU A 113 10.02 -12.01 11.20
N TYR A 114 8.77 -11.98 10.74
CA TYR A 114 8.05 -10.75 10.38
C TYR A 114 7.27 -10.14 11.55
N GLY A 115 7.08 -10.86 12.65
CA GLY A 115 6.42 -10.42 13.88
C GLY A 115 4.94 -10.04 13.73
N ALA A 116 4.14 -10.32 14.76
CA ALA A 116 2.71 -10.03 14.78
C ALA A 116 2.40 -8.55 14.50
N TRP A 117 1.69 -8.31 13.41
CA TRP A 117 1.17 -7.00 12.99
C TRP A 117 2.26 -5.93 12.89
N LYS A 118 3.46 -6.32 12.48
CA LYS A 118 4.56 -5.39 12.21
C LYS A 118 4.66 -5.12 10.73
N ASP A 119 5.03 -3.88 10.39
CA ASP A 119 5.27 -3.47 9.01
C ASP A 119 6.65 -3.93 8.54
N ARG A 120 6.82 -5.26 8.48
CA ARG A 120 8.05 -5.93 8.03
C ARG A 120 7.89 -6.53 6.64
N HIS A 121 6.76 -6.30 5.98
CA HIS A 121 6.49 -6.69 4.60
C HIS A 121 6.76 -8.18 4.33
N ALA A 122 5.98 -9.04 4.99
CA ALA A 122 6.04 -10.48 4.75
C ALA A 122 5.72 -10.79 3.28
N PRO A 123 6.40 -11.75 2.65
CA PRO A 123 6.00 -12.27 1.33
C PRO A 123 4.58 -12.86 1.36
N PRO A 124 3.96 -13.11 0.21
CA PRO A 124 2.70 -13.85 0.15
C PRO A 124 2.80 -15.24 0.78
N ARG A 125 1.66 -15.81 1.15
CA ARG A 125 1.54 -17.06 1.89
C ARG A 125 2.22 -18.24 1.21
N SER A 126 2.26 -18.25 -0.12
CA SER A 126 2.96 -19.27 -0.91
C SER A 126 4.48 -19.27 -0.71
N LEU A 127 5.07 -18.15 -0.31
CA LEU A 127 6.51 -17.97 -0.04
C LEU A 127 6.80 -17.82 1.47
N CYS A 128 5.79 -17.51 2.26
CA CYS A 128 5.88 -17.37 3.71
C CYS A 128 4.58 -17.88 4.35
N SER A 129 4.56 -19.12 4.83
CA SER A 129 3.34 -19.80 5.31
C SER A 129 2.58 -19.06 6.41
N GLU A 130 3.28 -18.25 7.21
CA GLU A 130 2.72 -17.44 8.31
C GLU A 130 2.05 -16.14 7.83
N SER A 131 2.24 -15.77 6.55
CA SER A 131 1.71 -14.55 5.98
C SER A 131 0.19 -14.55 5.90
N LEU A 132 -0.40 -13.43 6.28
CA LEU A 132 -1.82 -13.17 6.14
C LEU A 132 -2.22 -12.78 4.70
N LEU A 133 -1.26 -12.48 3.83
CA LEU A 133 -1.51 -12.22 2.41
C LEU A 133 -1.43 -13.53 1.62
N GLY A 134 -2.54 -14.21 1.35
CA GLY A 134 -2.57 -15.37 0.45
C GLY A 134 -3.43 -15.15 -0.79
N GLU A 135 -3.61 -16.22 -1.56
CA GLU A 135 -4.33 -16.23 -2.84
C GLU A 135 -5.71 -15.58 -2.73
N LYS A 136 -6.54 -16.00 -1.77
CA LYS A 136 -7.87 -15.42 -1.52
C LYS A 136 -7.82 -13.92 -1.26
N GLU A 137 -6.85 -13.46 -0.47
CA GLU A 137 -6.69 -12.05 -0.12
C GLU A 137 -6.22 -11.21 -1.34
N ILE A 138 -5.37 -11.79 -2.19
CA ILE A 138 -4.90 -11.19 -3.44
C ILE A 138 -6.06 -11.09 -4.45
N GLU A 139 -6.79 -12.18 -4.67
CA GLU A 139 -7.97 -12.22 -5.54
C GLU A 139 -9.04 -11.23 -5.09
N GLY A 140 -9.27 -11.12 -3.77
CA GLY A 140 -10.19 -10.15 -3.20
C GLY A 140 -9.87 -8.71 -3.62
N VAL A 141 -8.58 -8.33 -3.66
CA VAL A 141 -8.16 -7.01 -4.14
C VAL A 141 -8.43 -6.88 -5.63
N PHE A 142 -7.98 -7.82 -6.46
CA PHE A 142 -8.15 -7.75 -7.91
C PHE A 142 -9.62 -7.63 -8.33
N ASN A 143 -10.52 -8.35 -7.66
CA ASN A 143 -11.95 -8.27 -7.93
C ASN A 143 -12.52 -6.86 -7.72
N LEU A 144 -11.94 -6.05 -6.82
CA LEU A 144 -12.35 -4.67 -6.56
C LEU A 144 -11.75 -3.67 -7.54
N ILE A 145 -10.51 -3.90 -7.97
CA ILE A 145 -9.75 -2.95 -8.80
C ILE A 145 -9.76 -3.32 -10.29
N GLN A 146 -10.48 -4.37 -10.70
CA GLN A 146 -10.48 -4.87 -12.08
C GLN A 146 -10.88 -3.83 -13.14
N SER A 147 -11.65 -2.79 -12.77
CA SER A 147 -12.05 -1.69 -13.64
C SER A 147 -11.11 -0.49 -13.63
N GLU A 148 -10.06 -0.54 -12.81
CA GLU A 148 -9.18 0.59 -12.55
C GLU A 148 -7.81 0.41 -13.20
N GLU A 149 -7.28 1.49 -13.74
CA GLU A 149 -5.90 1.55 -14.21
C GLU A 149 -5.02 2.04 -13.05
N LEU A 150 -4.36 1.09 -12.36
CA LEU A 150 -3.55 1.37 -11.17
C LEU A 150 -2.08 1.01 -11.38
N TYR A 151 -1.19 1.77 -10.74
CA TYR A 151 0.19 1.35 -10.54
C TYR A 151 0.23 0.23 -9.48
N LEU A 152 0.58 -0.97 -9.90
CA LEU A 152 0.77 -2.10 -8.98
C LEU A 152 2.22 -2.20 -8.53
N GLY A 153 2.41 -2.39 -7.23
CA GLY A 153 3.73 -2.55 -6.63
C GLY A 153 3.82 -3.77 -5.73
N ILE A 154 5.04 -4.16 -5.42
CA ILE A 154 5.35 -5.20 -4.46
C ILE A 154 6.38 -4.66 -3.48
N LYS A 155 6.18 -4.93 -2.21
CA LYS A 155 7.13 -4.61 -1.16
C LYS A 155 7.23 -5.83 -0.25
N VAL A 156 8.38 -6.50 -0.29
CA VAL A 156 8.68 -7.68 0.53
C VAL A 156 10.10 -7.58 1.08
N SER A 157 10.31 -8.16 2.26
CA SER A 157 11.62 -8.17 2.92
C SER A 157 12.17 -9.59 2.99
N ASN A 158 13.43 -9.80 2.60
CA ASN A 158 14.13 -11.02 3.00
C ASN A 158 14.60 -10.86 4.45
N ARG A 159 14.17 -11.78 5.33
CA ARG A 159 14.54 -11.81 6.75
C ARG A 159 15.43 -12.99 7.11
N PHE A 160 15.71 -13.89 6.18
CA PHE A 160 16.54 -15.05 6.41
C PHE A 160 18.02 -14.65 6.31
N LEU A 161 18.77 -15.02 7.34
CA LEU A 161 20.21 -14.82 7.39
C LEU A 161 20.92 -16.17 7.20
N PRO A 162 22.08 -16.19 6.50
CA PRO A 162 22.76 -15.05 5.88
C PRO A 162 22.08 -14.53 4.61
N PHE A 163 22.35 -13.26 4.24
CA PHE A 163 21.79 -12.66 3.03
C PHE A 163 22.43 -13.21 1.75
N ASP A 164 21.61 -13.78 0.87
CA ASP A 164 21.99 -14.10 -0.52
C ASP A 164 21.24 -13.18 -1.48
N ILE A 165 21.99 -12.51 -2.37
CA ILE A 165 21.42 -11.64 -3.40
C ILE A 165 20.53 -12.43 -4.37
N LYS A 166 20.86 -13.70 -4.67
CA LYS A 166 20.04 -14.55 -5.54
C LYS A 166 18.68 -14.83 -4.91
N GLN A 167 18.65 -15.14 -3.61
CA GLN A 167 17.40 -15.30 -2.86
C GLN A 167 16.59 -14.01 -2.84
N SER A 168 17.23 -12.85 -2.71
CA SER A 168 16.52 -11.56 -2.70
C SER A 168 15.92 -11.22 -4.06
N ILE A 169 16.62 -11.53 -5.16
CA ILE A 169 16.09 -11.40 -6.52
C ILE A 169 14.93 -12.38 -6.73
N ALA A 170 15.13 -13.66 -6.42
CA ALA A 170 14.11 -14.70 -6.56
C ALA A 170 12.85 -14.35 -5.76
N LEU A 171 12.99 -13.91 -4.52
CA LEU A 171 11.88 -13.50 -3.67
C LEU A 171 11.01 -12.42 -4.33
N ASN A 172 11.63 -11.40 -4.94
CA ASN A 172 10.88 -10.35 -5.61
C ASN A 172 10.16 -10.88 -6.86
N LEU A 173 10.86 -11.64 -7.71
CA LEU A 173 10.30 -12.18 -8.95
C LEU A 173 9.17 -13.18 -8.67
N GLU A 174 9.38 -14.11 -7.75
CA GLU A 174 8.35 -15.08 -7.33
C GLU A 174 7.17 -14.37 -6.67
N THR A 175 7.40 -13.30 -5.90
CA THR A 175 6.28 -12.52 -5.35
C THR A 175 5.47 -11.86 -6.48
N ILE A 176 6.11 -11.37 -7.54
CA ILE A 176 5.41 -10.84 -8.72
C ILE A 176 4.49 -11.91 -9.30
N ASP A 177 5.03 -13.11 -9.55
CA ASP A 177 4.26 -14.21 -10.14
C ASP A 177 3.08 -14.64 -9.26
N ASN A 178 3.28 -14.66 -7.93
CA ASN A 178 2.24 -15.06 -6.96
C ASN A 178 1.20 -13.97 -6.68
N CYS A 179 1.51 -12.69 -6.94
CA CYS A 179 0.58 -11.57 -6.81
C CYS A 179 -0.07 -11.17 -8.15
N GLN A 180 0.07 -11.96 -9.21
CA GLN A 180 -0.72 -11.78 -10.43
C GLN A 180 -2.11 -12.39 -10.25
N PRO A 181 -3.15 -11.80 -10.86
CA PRO A 181 -4.43 -12.50 -10.96
C PRO A 181 -4.17 -13.77 -11.76
N HIS A 182 -4.70 -14.91 -11.28
CA HIS A 182 -4.73 -16.12 -12.08
C HIS A 182 -5.59 -15.82 -13.31
N ARG A 183 -4.97 -15.41 -14.43
CA ARG A 183 -5.59 -15.57 -15.74
C ARG A 183 -5.93 -17.04 -15.78
N ASN A 184 -7.22 -17.34 -15.84
CA ASN A 184 -7.74 -18.68 -16.07
C ASN A 184 -6.73 -19.43 -16.93
N ARG A 185 -5.98 -20.37 -16.35
CA ARG A 185 -5.30 -21.42 -17.12
C ARG A 185 -6.42 -22.32 -17.63
N GLN A 186 -7.32 -21.77 -18.44
CA GLN A 186 -8.26 -22.54 -19.21
C GLN A 186 -7.52 -22.95 -20.47
N LYS A 187 -7.04 -24.20 -20.39
CA LYS A 187 -6.96 -25.18 -21.48
C LYS A 187 -6.31 -24.69 -22.77
N GLU A 188 -5.04 -25.02 -22.92
CA GLU A 188 -4.53 -25.90 -23.99
C GLU A 188 -3.19 -26.51 -23.56
#